data_AF-A0AAE4EET1-F1
#
_entry.id   AF-A0AAE4EET1-F1
#
_cell.length_a   1.000
_cell.length_b   1.000
_cell.length_c   1.000
_cell.angle_alpha   90.00
_cell.angle_beta   90.00
_cell.angle_gamma   90.00
#
_symmetry.space_group_name_H-M   'P 1'
#
loop_
_entity.id
_entity.type
_entity.pdbx_description
1 polymer ?
#
loop_
_entity_poly.entity_id
_entity_poly.type
_entity_poly.pdbx_seq_one_letter_code
_entity_poly.pdbx_strand_id
1 'polypeptide(L)'
;MRTVDPGTGTDADPDFDEPSEEAEVKPPPPARRLLVLCAVAGFVLGGSVLGLLWGLSGVHAGALDDAVAACQALDRVGELPDTSRDTQPSLTPALSGERLHRMVAARELSAAAAQVNANYQPLADHIDGVSRMVLSLHFNDISGQRHLTEAKEICGRI
;
A
#
# COMPACT_ATOMS: atom_id res chain seq x y z
N MET A 1 47.08 -40.86 82.96
CA MET A 1 46.21 -41.78 83.71
C MET A 1 44.98 -42.07 82.87
N ARG A 2 44.67 -43.36 82.73
CA ARG A 2 43.48 -44.00 82.13
C ARG A 2 43.43 -44.14 80.59
N THR A 3 43.31 -45.42 80.24
CA THR A 3 43.23 -46.14 78.97
C THR A 3 41.82 -46.10 78.36
N VAL A 4 41.69 -46.64 77.13
CA VAL A 4 40.60 -47.48 76.57
C VAL A 4 40.11 -46.99 75.18
N ASP A 5 40.56 -47.67 74.11
CA ASP A 5 39.77 -48.03 72.90
C ASP A 5 38.74 -49.13 73.29
N PRO A 6 37.61 -49.43 72.60
CA PRO A 6 37.30 -49.25 71.16
C PRO A 6 35.79 -48.96 70.81
N GLY A 7 35.44 -48.91 69.52
CA GLY A 7 34.21 -49.57 69.02
C GLY A 7 33.06 -48.72 68.45
N THR A 8 32.78 -48.96 67.16
CA THR A 8 31.46 -49.13 66.52
C THR A 8 30.40 -48.02 66.58
N GLY A 9 30.07 -47.51 65.38
CA GLY A 9 28.75 -47.78 64.80
C GLY A 9 27.67 -46.70 64.91
N THR A 10 27.32 -46.19 63.73
CA THR A 10 25.98 -45.72 63.28
C THR A 10 25.57 -44.27 63.57
N ASP A 11 24.84 -43.73 62.56
CA ASP A 11 24.01 -42.51 62.50
C ASP A 11 24.75 -41.22 62.09
N ALA A 12 24.38 -40.42 61.08
CA ALA A 12 23.20 -40.32 60.22
C ALA A 12 23.53 -39.41 59.01
N ASP A 13 22.93 -39.65 57.83
CA ASP A 13 21.99 -38.75 57.12
C ASP A 13 21.69 -39.32 55.71
N PRO A 14 20.42 -39.40 55.26
CA PRO A 14 20.08 -39.84 53.92
C PRO A 14 20.38 -38.74 52.90
N ASP A 15 21.09 -39.11 51.85
CA ASP A 15 21.34 -38.31 50.66
C ASP A 15 19.99 -37.94 50.03
N PHE A 16 19.63 -36.66 50.09
CA PHE A 16 18.51 -36.12 49.32
C PHE A 16 18.99 -35.97 47.88
N ASP A 17 19.02 -37.08 47.14
CA ASP A 17 19.10 -37.07 45.69
C ASP A 17 17.80 -36.43 45.15
N GLU A 18 17.85 -35.12 44.91
CA GLU A 18 16.97 -34.43 43.98
C GLU A 18 16.99 -35.21 42.65
N PRO A 19 15.88 -35.82 42.19
CA PRO A 19 15.84 -36.23 40.81
C PRO A 19 15.85 -34.94 39.99
N SER A 20 17.03 -34.56 39.52
CA SER A 20 17.16 -33.69 38.36
C SER A 20 16.35 -34.35 37.27
N GLU A 21 15.12 -33.88 37.06
CA GLU A 21 14.41 -34.05 35.81
C GLU A 21 15.25 -33.34 34.75
N GLU A 22 16.31 -34.03 34.30
CA GLU A 22 16.83 -33.86 32.97
C GLU A 22 15.61 -34.07 32.07
N ALA A 23 15.00 -32.96 31.68
CA ALA A 23 14.05 -32.94 30.59
C ALA A 23 14.82 -33.44 29.38
N GLU A 24 14.81 -34.77 29.20
CA GLU A 24 15.33 -35.43 28.02
C GLU A 24 14.55 -34.81 26.87
N VAL A 25 15.21 -33.88 26.17
CA VAL A 25 14.70 -33.26 24.96
C VAL A 25 14.72 -34.35 23.92
N LYS A 26 13.69 -35.19 23.96
CA LYS A 26 13.50 -36.29 23.04
C LYS A 26 13.54 -35.69 21.64
N PRO A 27 14.52 -36.05 20.78
CA PRO A 27 14.59 -35.48 19.46
C PRO A 27 13.25 -35.75 18.77
N PRO A 28 12.64 -34.72 18.16
CA PRO A 28 11.32 -34.87 17.58
C PRO A 28 11.36 -36.05 16.61
N PRO A 29 10.38 -36.97 16.68
CA PRO A 29 10.38 -38.17 15.84
C PRO A 29 10.59 -37.75 14.38
N PRO A 30 11.38 -38.50 13.59
CA PRO A 30 11.82 -38.09 12.25
C PRO A 30 10.65 -37.71 11.32
N ALA A 31 9.48 -38.31 11.55
CA ALA A 31 8.23 -37.98 10.86
C ALA A 31 7.77 -36.53 11.06
N ARG A 32 8.00 -35.90 12.23
CA ARG A 32 7.64 -34.49 12.45
C ARG A 32 8.49 -33.54 11.63
N ARG A 33 9.80 -33.84 11.47
CA ARG A 33 10.70 -33.02 10.62
C ARG A 33 10.30 -33.11 9.15
N LEU A 34 9.94 -34.31 8.69
CA LEU A 34 9.45 -34.52 7.33
C LEU A 34 8.13 -33.78 7.07
N LEU A 35 7.18 -33.83 8.01
CA LEU A 35 5.90 -33.11 7.91
C LEU A 35 6.10 -31.60 7.84
N VAL A 36 7.02 -31.04 8.64
CA VAL A 36 7.35 -29.61 8.60
C VAL A 36 7.99 -29.24 7.27
N LEU A 37 8.90 -30.06 6.74
CA LEU A 37 9.50 -29.83 5.42
C LEU A 37 8.46 -29.84 4.30
N CYS A 38 7.53 -30.79 4.32
CA CYS A 38 6.42 -30.83 3.36
C CYS A 38 5.52 -29.60 3.48
N ALA A 39 5.22 -29.15 4.71
CA ALA A 39 4.41 -27.96 4.94
C ALA A 39 5.11 -26.68 4.45
N VAL A 40 6.41 -26.52 4.71
CA VAL A 40 7.20 -25.38 4.22
C VAL A 40 7.31 -25.42 2.70
N ALA A 41 7.58 -26.59 2.11
CA ALA A 41 7.64 -26.73 0.65
C ALA A 41 6.28 -26.38 -0.01
N GLY A 42 5.18 -26.86 0.58
CA GLY A 42 3.82 -26.52 0.14
C GLY A 42 3.52 -25.03 0.29
N PHE A 43 3.95 -24.40 1.38
CA PHE A 43 3.77 -22.97 1.60
C PHE A 43 4.59 -22.12 0.62
N VAL A 44 5.84 -22.48 0.36
CA VAL A 44 6.70 -21.78 -0.61
C VAL A 44 6.13 -21.93 -2.02
N LEU A 45 5.69 -23.12 -2.41
CA LEU A 45 5.05 -23.35 -3.71
C LEU A 45 3.74 -22.56 -3.83
N GLY A 46 2.87 -22.65 -2.83
CA GLY A 46 1.60 -21.92 -2.79
C GLY A 46 1.81 -20.41 -2.83
N GLY A 47 2.72 -19.90 -2.00
CA GLY A 47 3.08 -18.49 -1.93
C GLY A 47 3.75 -17.99 -3.22
N SER A 48 4.56 -18.81 -3.88
CA SER A 48 5.18 -18.45 -5.16
C SER A 48 4.15 -18.36 -6.28
N VAL A 49 3.21 -19.31 -6.35
CA VAL A 49 2.12 -19.27 -7.34
C VAL A 49 1.21 -18.07 -7.08
N LEU A 50 0.84 -17.83 -5.82
CA LEU A 50 0.00 -16.70 -5.45
C LEU A 50 0.73 -15.37 -5.71
N GLY A 51 2.02 -15.29 -5.41
CA GLY A 51 2.88 -14.13 -5.68
C GLY A 51 3.07 -13.88 -7.18
N LEU A 52 3.24 -14.93 -7.99
CA LEU A 52 3.25 -14.83 -9.46
C LEU A 52 1.90 -14.36 -9.99
N LEU A 53 0.80 -14.94 -9.49
CA LEU A 53 -0.55 -14.53 -9.89
C LEU A 53 -0.79 -13.07 -9.53
N TRP A 54 -0.34 -12.63 -8.35
CA TRP A 54 -0.39 -11.23 -7.91
C TRP A 54 0.47 -10.30 -8.79
N GLY A 55 1.70 -10.70 -9.10
CA GLY A 55 2.60 -9.95 -9.97
C GLY A 55 2.09 -9.85 -11.41
N LEU A 56 1.50 -10.94 -11.93
CA LEU A 56 0.90 -11.02 -13.26
C LEU A 56 -0.48 -10.37 -13.33
N SER A 57 -1.19 -10.21 -12.21
CA SER A 57 -2.49 -9.52 -12.13
C SER A 57 -2.39 -8.03 -12.44
N GLY A 58 -1.21 -7.49 -12.72
CA GLY A 58 -1.07 -6.11 -13.18
C GLY A 58 -1.34 -5.10 -12.08
N VAL A 59 -0.94 -5.36 -10.84
CA VAL A 59 -1.06 -4.33 -9.77
C VAL A 59 -0.23 -3.07 -10.10
N HIS A 60 0.77 -3.18 -10.98
CA HIS A 60 1.46 -2.03 -11.60
C HIS A 60 0.80 -1.53 -12.90
N ALA A 61 -0.08 -2.32 -13.53
CA ALA A 61 -0.96 -1.87 -14.61
C ALA A 61 -2.04 -0.90 -14.09
N GLY A 62 -2.27 -0.89 -12.77
CA GLY A 62 -3.10 0.10 -12.09
C GLY A 62 -2.71 1.54 -12.41
N ALA A 63 -1.43 1.85 -12.70
CA ALA A 63 -1.04 3.21 -13.07
C ALA A 63 -1.69 3.69 -14.38
N LEU A 64 -1.78 2.80 -15.37
CA LEU A 64 -2.46 3.11 -16.63
C LEU A 64 -3.97 3.15 -16.44
N ASP A 65 -4.53 2.20 -15.68
CA ASP A 65 -5.98 2.18 -15.38
C ASP A 65 -6.40 3.42 -14.59
N ASP A 66 -5.61 3.86 -13.62
CA ASP A 66 -5.81 5.07 -12.82
C ASP A 66 -5.68 6.33 -13.69
N ALA A 67 -4.71 6.38 -14.60
CA ALA A 67 -4.55 7.48 -15.55
C ALA A 67 -5.75 7.57 -16.51
N VAL A 68 -6.23 6.43 -17.03
CA VAL A 68 -7.44 6.36 -17.87
C VAL A 68 -8.68 6.77 -17.08
N ALA A 69 -8.83 6.29 -15.84
CA ALA A 69 -9.94 6.65 -14.98
C ALA A 69 -9.92 8.14 -14.61
N ALA A 70 -8.74 8.73 -14.41
CA ALA A 70 -8.57 10.17 -14.22
C ALA A 70 -9.04 10.96 -15.45
N CYS A 71 -8.64 10.54 -16.65
CA CYS A 71 -9.07 11.16 -17.90
C CYS A 71 -10.58 11.05 -18.13
N GLN A 72 -11.18 9.90 -17.84
CA GLN A 72 -12.64 9.72 -17.91
C GLN A 72 -13.37 10.58 -16.87
N ALA A 73 -12.83 10.70 -15.66
CA ALA A 73 -13.39 11.56 -14.64
C ALA A 73 -13.35 13.04 -15.07
N LEU A 74 -12.24 13.49 -15.65
CA LEU A 74 -12.06 14.84 -16.20
C LEU A 74 -13.04 15.12 -17.35
N ASP A 75 -13.20 14.19 -18.29
CA ASP A 75 -14.15 14.33 -19.40
C ASP A 75 -15.60 14.50 -18.91
N ARG A 76 -15.97 13.76 -17.84
CA ARG A 76 -17.28 13.88 -17.19
C ARG A 76 -17.47 15.17 -16.37
N VAL A 77 -16.42 15.95 -16.11
CA VAL A 77 -16.59 17.32 -15.56
C VAL A 77 -17.19 18.25 -16.63
N GLY A 78 -17.00 17.92 -17.91
CA GLY A 78 -17.49 18.67 -19.07
C GLY A 78 -16.67 19.92 -19.36
N GLU A 79 -17.14 20.78 -20.26
CA GLU A 79 -16.48 22.06 -20.48
C GLU A 79 -16.57 22.94 -19.22
N LEU A 80 -15.40 23.31 -18.71
CA LEU A 80 -15.27 24.37 -17.72
C LEU A 80 -15.45 25.71 -18.46
N PRO A 81 -16.22 26.65 -17.89
CA PRO A 81 -16.39 27.97 -18.50
C PRO A 81 -15.03 28.65 -18.65
N ASP A 82 -14.68 29.07 -19.86
CA ASP A 82 -13.50 29.88 -20.12
C ASP A 82 -13.86 31.36 -20.04
N THR A 83 -13.76 31.93 -18.85
CA THR A 83 -13.96 33.37 -18.64
C THR A 83 -12.68 34.18 -18.83
N SER A 84 -11.59 33.57 -19.33
CA SER A 84 -10.33 34.27 -19.57
C SER A 84 -10.41 35.27 -20.73
N ARG A 85 -11.36 35.07 -21.65
CA ARG A 85 -11.60 35.94 -22.81
C ARG A 85 -12.79 36.88 -22.66
N ASP A 86 -13.65 36.68 -21.66
CA ASP A 86 -14.87 37.45 -21.48
C ASP A 86 -14.67 38.62 -20.50
N THR A 87 -15.04 39.83 -20.92
CA THR A 87 -14.87 41.08 -20.16
C THR A 87 -15.90 41.24 -19.03
N GLN A 88 -16.86 40.33 -18.93
CA GLN A 88 -17.82 40.25 -17.84
C GLN A 88 -17.61 38.92 -17.11
N PRO A 89 -17.44 38.91 -15.78
CA PRO A 89 -17.52 37.69 -14.99
C PRO A 89 -18.99 37.27 -14.99
N SER A 90 -19.47 36.72 -16.11
CA SER A 90 -20.81 36.18 -16.21
C SER A 90 -20.88 35.07 -15.18
N LEU A 91 -21.67 35.31 -14.13
CA LEU A 91 -22.13 34.38 -13.12
C LEU A 91 -21.61 32.98 -13.38
N THR A 92 -20.48 32.65 -12.73
CA THR A 92 -19.91 31.32 -12.77
C THR A 92 -21.04 30.34 -12.54
N PRO A 93 -21.37 29.45 -13.50
CA PRO A 93 -22.31 28.38 -13.23
C PRO A 93 -21.75 27.69 -11.99
N ALA A 94 -22.49 27.72 -10.89
CA ALA A 94 -22.08 27.04 -9.68
C ALA A 94 -21.73 25.61 -10.10
N LEU A 95 -20.45 25.22 -9.99
CA LEU A 95 -20.10 23.84 -10.27
C LEU A 95 -20.96 23.00 -9.34
N SER A 96 -21.78 22.12 -9.91
CA SER A 96 -22.53 21.17 -9.10
C SER A 96 -21.54 20.40 -8.24
N GLY A 97 -21.90 20.11 -6.99
CA GLY A 97 -21.03 19.35 -6.08
C GLY A 97 -20.53 18.03 -6.71
N GLU A 98 -21.32 17.46 -7.61
CA GLU A 98 -20.95 16.30 -8.42
C GLU A 98 -19.75 16.56 -9.35
N ARG A 99 -19.69 17.71 -10.05
CA ARG A 99 -18.54 18.08 -10.89
C ARG A 99 -17.29 18.32 -10.07
N LEU A 100 -17.44 18.95 -8.89
CA LEU A 100 -16.34 19.15 -7.95
C LEU A 100 -15.78 17.80 -7.47
N HIS A 101 -16.67 16.87 -7.11
CA HIS A 101 -16.27 15.54 -6.65
C HIS A 101 -15.57 14.73 -7.75
N ARG A 102 -16.05 14.81 -8.99
CA ARG A 102 -15.38 14.20 -10.15
C ARG A 102 -14.01 14.81 -10.43
N MET A 103 -13.86 16.13 -10.24
CA MET A 103 -12.57 16.80 -10.41
C MET A 103 -11.55 16.38 -9.33
N VAL A 104 -12.00 16.23 -8.08
CA VAL A 104 -11.18 15.67 -6.99
C VAL A 104 -10.83 14.22 -7.29
N ALA A 105 -11.78 13.40 -7.76
CA ALA A 105 -11.50 12.03 -8.15
C ALA A 105 -10.44 11.96 -9.26
N ALA A 106 -10.54 12.81 -10.30
CA ALA A 106 -9.54 12.88 -11.36
C ALA A 106 -8.14 13.21 -10.81
N ARG A 107 -8.06 14.16 -9.88
CA ARG A 107 -6.82 14.54 -9.20
C ARG A 107 -6.20 13.39 -8.43
N GLU A 108 -6.96 12.75 -7.54
CA GLU A 108 -6.44 11.67 -6.70
C GLU A 108 -6.02 10.46 -7.53
N LEU A 109 -6.77 10.11 -8.58
CA LEU A 109 -6.41 9.03 -9.51
C LEU A 109 -5.13 9.34 -10.30
N SER A 110 -5.00 10.57 -10.82
CA SER A 110 -3.77 10.98 -11.52
C SER A 110 -2.54 10.99 -10.59
N ALA A 111 -2.72 11.38 -9.32
CA ALA A 111 -1.66 11.34 -8.32
C ALA A 111 -1.29 9.89 -7.94
N ALA A 112 -2.26 8.97 -7.88
CA ALA A 112 -2.00 7.56 -7.66
C ALA A 112 -1.21 6.95 -8.83
N ALA A 113 -1.61 7.24 -10.08
CA ALA A 113 -0.89 6.82 -11.27
C ALA A 113 0.57 7.31 -11.26
N ALA A 114 0.78 8.58 -10.88
CA ALA A 114 2.09 9.21 -10.80
C ALA A 114 2.99 8.61 -9.69
N GLN A 115 2.42 8.19 -8.56
CA GLN A 115 3.15 7.50 -7.49
C GLN A 115 3.68 6.13 -7.93
N VAL A 116 2.92 5.43 -8.77
CA VAL A 116 3.32 4.10 -9.29
C VAL A 116 4.24 4.24 -10.51
N ASN A 117 4.04 5.25 -11.35
CA ASN A 117 4.82 5.49 -12.55
C ASN A 117 5.03 6.99 -12.82
N ALA A 118 6.28 7.44 -12.71
CA ALA A 118 6.68 8.83 -12.90
C ALA A 118 6.41 9.38 -14.32
N ASN A 119 6.14 8.53 -15.31
CA ASN A 119 5.73 9.00 -16.64
C ASN A 119 4.37 9.72 -16.62
N TYR A 120 3.53 9.47 -15.61
CA TYR A 120 2.25 10.16 -15.42
C TYR A 120 2.35 11.40 -14.53
N GLN A 121 3.55 11.76 -14.05
CA GLN A 121 3.75 12.99 -13.26
C GLN A 121 3.22 14.25 -13.96
N PRO A 122 3.45 14.46 -15.28
CA PRO A 122 2.91 15.63 -15.97
C PRO A 122 1.38 15.65 -15.94
N LEU A 123 0.72 14.50 -16.10
CA LEU A 123 -0.74 14.40 -16.03
C LEU A 123 -1.25 14.87 -14.65
N ALA A 124 -0.61 14.40 -13.57
CA ALA A 124 -0.98 14.78 -12.22
C ALA A 124 -0.79 16.27 -11.95
N ASP A 125 0.31 16.86 -12.42
CA ASP A 125 0.60 18.28 -12.25
C ASP A 125 -0.43 19.17 -12.96
N HIS A 126 -0.78 18.84 -14.21
CA HIS A 126 -1.78 19.61 -14.95
C HIS A 126 -3.18 19.43 -14.35
N ILE A 127 -3.58 18.22 -13.93
CA ILE A 127 -4.88 18.01 -13.27
C ILE A 127 -4.95 18.72 -11.90
N ASP A 128 -3.86 18.77 -11.13
CA ASP A 128 -3.79 19.53 -9.89
C ASP A 128 -3.93 21.04 -10.13
N GLY A 129 -3.29 21.57 -11.18
CA GLY A 129 -3.46 22.96 -11.63
C GLY A 129 -4.92 23.30 -11.96
N VAL A 130 -5.61 22.43 -12.71
CA VAL A 130 -7.05 22.57 -13.00
C VAL A 130 -7.87 22.49 -11.72
N SER A 131 -7.55 21.56 -10.81
CA SER A 131 -8.26 21.39 -9.54
C SER A 131 -8.18 22.66 -8.69
N ARG A 132 -7.00 23.27 -8.55
CA ARG A 132 -6.83 24.55 -7.84
C ARG A 132 -7.63 25.69 -8.46
N MET A 133 -7.67 25.77 -9.80
CA MET A 133 -8.48 26.76 -10.51
C MET A 133 -9.97 26.56 -10.21
N VAL A 134 -10.45 25.32 -10.25
CA VAL A 134 -11.84 24.96 -9.96
C VAL A 134 -12.22 25.25 -8.50
N LEU A 135 -11.36 24.87 -7.55
CA LEU A 135 -11.57 25.09 -6.11
C LEU A 135 -11.53 26.58 -5.73
N SER A 136 -10.72 27.39 -6.42
CA SER A 136 -10.68 28.84 -6.24
C SER A 136 -11.77 29.59 -7.02
N LEU A 137 -12.57 28.87 -7.83
CA LEU A 137 -13.58 29.42 -8.74
C LEU A 137 -13.03 30.48 -9.71
N HIS A 138 -11.71 30.46 -9.95
CA HIS A 138 -10.98 31.50 -10.66
C HIS A 138 -10.69 31.08 -12.10
N PHE A 139 -11.76 30.88 -12.88
CA PHE A 139 -11.71 30.32 -14.25
C PHE A 139 -11.09 31.25 -15.32
N ASN A 140 -10.84 32.50 -14.96
CA ASN A 140 -10.13 33.50 -15.76
C ASN A 140 -8.59 33.35 -15.68
N ASP A 141 -8.08 32.42 -14.88
CA ASP A 141 -6.65 32.16 -14.80
C ASP A 141 -6.14 31.46 -16.08
N ILE A 142 -5.36 32.20 -16.87
CA ILE A 142 -4.69 31.73 -18.09
C ILE A 142 -3.83 30.49 -17.80
N SER A 143 -3.24 30.39 -16.60
CA SER A 143 -2.43 29.24 -16.24
C SER A 143 -3.29 27.98 -16.05
N GLY A 144 -4.44 28.08 -15.38
CA GLY A 144 -5.38 26.98 -15.20
C GLY A 144 -6.00 26.50 -16.52
N GLN A 145 -6.29 27.41 -17.45
CA GLN A 145 -6.76 27.05 -18.81
C GLN A 145 -5.68 26.34 -19.63
N ARG A 146 -4.41 26.75 -19.48
CA ARG A 146 -3.28 26.04 -20.10
C ARG A 146 -3.15 24.62 -19.57
N HIS A 147 -3.22 24.46 -18.24
CA HIS A 147 -3.21 23.13 -17.61
C HIS A 147 -4.37 22.25 -18.07
N LEU A 148 -5.57 22.80 -18.29
CA LEU A 148 -6.70 22.05 -18.85
C LEU A 148 -6.40 21.52 -20.25
N THR A 149 -5.81 22.36 -21.11
CA THR A 149 -5.48 22.00 -22.49
C THR A 149 -4.40 20.92 -22.53
N GLU A 150 -3.34 21.08 -21.75
CA GLU A 150 -2.24 20.11 -21.65
C GLU A 150 -2.70 18.78 -21.04
N ALA A 151 -3.56 18.81 -20.01
CA ALA A 151 -4.16 17.61 -19.45
C ALA A 151 -4.99 16.85 -20.49
N LYS A 152 -5.80 17.54 -21.29
CA LYS A 152 -6.58 16.94 -22.38
C LYS A 152 -5.68 16.35 -23.47
N GLU A 153 -4.59 17.01 -23.81
CA GLU A 153 -3.62 16.50 -24.80
C GLU A 153 -2.92 15.22 -24.31
N ILE A 154 -2.56 15.16 -23.02
CA ILE A 154 -1.99 13.95 -22.42
C ILE A 154 -3.04 12.83 -22.41
N CYS A 155 -4.28 13.13 -22.00
CA CYS A 155 -5.39 12.18 -22.04
C CYS A 155 -5.72 11.67 -23.45
N GLY A 156 -5.46 12.44 -24.51
CA GLY A 156 -5.64 12.00 -25.90
C GLY A 156 -4.52 11.09 -26.43
N ARG A 157 -3.42 10.94 -25.67
CA ARG A 157 -2.26 10.11 -26.02
C ARG A 157 -2.17 8.81 -25.20
N ILE A 158 -3.02 8.68 -24.17
CA ILE A 158 -3.19 7.47 -23.35
C ILE A 158 -4.30 6.63 -23.97
#